data_AF-A0A7V9RI72-F1
#
_entry.id   AF-A0A7V9RI72-F1
#
_cell.length_a   1.000
_cell.length_b   1.000
_cell.length_c   1.000
_cell.angle_alpha   90.00
_cell.angle_beta   90.00
_cell.angle_gamma   90.00
#
_symmetry.space_group_name_H-M   'P 1'
#
loop_
_entity.id
_entity.type
_entity.pdbx_description
1 polymer ?
#
loop_
_entity_poly.entity_id
_entity_poly.type
_entity_poly.pdbx_seq_one_letter_code
_entity_poly.pdbx_strand_id
1 'polypeptide(L)'
;MAKRRKKGKQTHAKREVPTAGYTDAEGNVLTLRTELSAGSIRKIGEPPASAAASQDDAWRRRSELLFERLAVNWEIAGLPLDDQKMLLGRYRMADAESQQWVRETIESHLREHIPELAGGR
;
A
#
# COMPACT_ATOMS: atom_id res chain seq x y z
N MET A 1 -5.94 35.38 -10.75
CA MET A 1 -6.31 34.21 -11.58
C MET A 1 -5.10 33.77 -12.40
N ALA A 2 -4.66 32.52 -12.27
CA ALA A 2 -3.89 31.80 -13.30
C ALA A 2 -3.88 30.29 -12.96
N LYS A 3 -4.95 29.58 -13.32
CA LYS A 3 -5.00 28.12 -13.28
C LYS A 3 -4.08 27.58 -14.39
N ARG A 4 -2.90 27.07 -14.06
CA ARG A 4 -2.07 26.30 -15.00
C ARG A 4 -2.38 24.82 -14.86
N ARG A 5 -3.35 24.36 -15.66
CA ARG A 5 -3.53 22.95 -16.03
C ARG A 5 -2.29 22.48 -16.79
N LYS A 6 -1.72 21.31 -16.44
CA LYS A 6 -0.78 20.61 -17.32
C LYS A 6 -1.22 19.17 -17.52
N LYS A 7 -1.71 18.95 -18.74
CA LYS A 7 -2.16 17.70 -19.34
C LYS A 7 -0.93 16.96 -19.89
N GLY A 8 -0.88 15.65 -19.75
CA GLY A 8 -0.22 14.78 -20.73
C GLY A 8 0.82 13.80 -20.19
N LYS A 9 0.40 12.53 -20.03
CA LYS A 9 1.15 11.39 -20.55
C LYS A 9 0.19 10.23 -20.81
N GLN A 10 -0.40 10.22 -22.00
CA GLN A 10 -1.07 9.03 -22.54
C GLN A 10 0.02 8.09 -23.02
N THR A 11 0.32 7.06 -22.23
CA THR A 11 1.27 6.01 -22.57
C THR A 11 0.53 4.69 -22.49
N HIS A 12 0.41 4.01 -23.64
CA HIS A 12 0.10 2.59 -23.83
C HIS A 12 -0.86 2.00 -22.81
N ALA A 13 -2.14 1.79 -23.18
CA ALA A 13 -3.19 1.24 -22.30
C ALA A 13 -2.89 -0.21 -21.87
N LYS A 14 -1.83 -0.38 -21.08
CA LYS A 14 -1.66 -1.43 -20.10
C LYS A 14 -2.90 -1.31 -19.23
N ARG A 15 -3.74 -2.34 -19.21
CA ARG A 15 -4.90 -2.40 -18.32
C ARG A 15 -4.45 -1.88 -16.96
N GLU A 16 -4.94 -0.70 -16.59
CA GLU A 16 -4.62 -0.10 -15.31
C GLU A 16 -5.24 -1.03 -14.27
N VAL A 17 -4.42 -1.50 -13.32
CA VAL A 17 -4.93 -2.31 -12.22
C VAL A 17 -5.89 -1.41 -11.44
N PRO A 18 -7.14 -1.83 -11.19
CA PRO A 18 -8.08 -1.00 -10.45
C PRO A 18 -7.52 -0.63 -9.07
N THR A 19 -7.83 0.57 -8.61
CA THR A 19 -7.31 1.11 -7.35
C THR A 19 -8.42 1.72 -6.51
N ALA A 20 -8.29 1.62 -5.20
CA ALA A 20 -9.14 2.29 -4.22
C ALA A 20 -8.33 3.33 -3.44
N GLY A 21 -8.94 4.48 -3.14
CA GLY A 21 -8.35 5.55 -2.34
C GLY A 21 -8.96 5.62 -0.94
N TYR A 22 -8.12 5.84 0.05
CA TYR A 22 -8.49 5.92 1.47
C TYR A 22 -7.96 7.22 2.06
N THR A 23 -8.81 7.98 2.73
CA THR A 23 -8.47 9.27 3.33
C THR A 23 -8.33 9.13 4.84
N ASP A 24 -7.24 9.64 5.41
CA ASP A 24 -7.05 9.71 6.86
C ASP A 24 -7.71 10.96 7.47
N ALA A 25 -7.60 11.12 8.80
CA ALA A 25 -8.18 12.25 9.51
C ALA A 25 -7.52 13.60 9.16
N GLU A 26 -6.28 13.58 8.63
CA GLU A 26 -5.53 14.77 8.23
C GLU A 26 -5.78 15.14 6.75
N GLY A 27 -6.54 14.31 6.02
CA GLY A 27 -6.82 14.48 4.60
C GLY A 27 -5.75 13.92 3.67
N ASN A 28 -4.78 13.16 4.18
CA ASN A 28 -3.84 12.42 3.33
C ASN A 28 -4.58 11.27 2.64
N VAL A 29 -4.15 10.91 1.42
CA VAL A 29 -4.83 9.90 0.61
C VAL A 29 -3.89 8.77 0.25
N LEU A 30 -4.14 7.56 0.77
CA LEU A 30 -3.45 6.33 0.38
C LEU A 30 -4.23 5.62 -0.72
N THR A 31 -3.58 5.34 -1.84
CA THR A 31 -4.17 4.64 -2.98
C THR A 31 -3.58 3.23 -3.09
N LEU A 32 -4.44 2.21 -3.04
CA LEU A 32 -4.08 0.80 -3.06
C LEU A 32 -4.64 0.10 -4.30
N ARG A 33 -3.89 -0.84 -4.87
CA ARG A 33 -4.39 -1.77 -5.91
C ARG A 33 -5.41 -2.73 -5.30
N THR A 34 -6.59 -2.84 -5.89
CA THR A 34 -7.61 -3.80 -5.45
C THR A 34 -7.30 -5.24 -5.85
N GLU A 35 -6.32 -5.44 -6.75
CA GLU A 35 -5.98 -6.76 -7.26
C GLU A 35 -4.46 -6.96 -7.28
N LEU A 36 -4.04 -8.19 -6.95
CA LEU A 36 -2.66 -8.65 -7.07
C LEU A 36 -2.62 -9.89 -7.97
N SER A 37 -1.47 -10.12 -8.61
CA SER A 37 -1.28 -11.37 -9.35
C SER A 37 -1.30 -12.58 -8.42
N ALA A 38 -1.75 -13.74 -8.91
CA ALA A 38 -1.73 -14.99 -8.14
C ALA A 38 -0.34 -15.34 -7.60
N GLY A 39 0.73 -15.03 -8.35
CA GLY A 39 2.11 -15.21 -7.89
C GLY A 39 2.48 -14.29 -6.73
N SER A 40 1.99 -13.04 -6.72
CA SER A 40 2.17 -12.11 -5.60
C SER A 40 1.41 -12.58 -4.36
N ILE A 41 0.16 -13.02 -4.52
CA ILE A 41 -0.65 -13.55 -3.41
C ILE A 41 0.06 -14.75 -2.77
N ARG A 42 0.50 -15.73 -3.57
CA ARG A 42 1.25 -16.90 -3.08
C ARG A 42 2.49 -16.50 -2.28
N LYS A 43 3.32 -15.60 -2.83
CA LYS A 43 4.56 -15.16 -2.18
C LYS A 43 4.33 -14.42 -0.87
N ILE A 44 3.23 -13.67 -0.74
CA ILE A 44 2.90 -12.95 0.49
C ILE A 44 2.33 -13.91 1.55
N GLY A 45 1.60 -14.94 1.12
CA GLY A 45 1.03 -15.96 2.01
C GLY A 45 2.03 -17.01 2.51
N GLU A 46 3.24 -17.07 1.95
CA GLU A 46 4.28 -17.99 2.42
C GLU A 46 4.74 -17.62 3.84
N PRO A 47 4.74 -18.58 4.79
CA PRO A 47 5.27 -18.34 6.13
C PRO A 47 6.76 -18.00 6.07
N PRO A 48 7.28 -17.17 7.00
CA PRO A 48 8.68 -16.79 7.01
C PRO A 48 9.59 -18.03 7.10
N ALA A 49 10.60 -18.08 6.23
CA ALA A 49 11.45 -19.26 6.06
C ALA A 49 12.33 -19.62 7.29
N SER A 50 12.41 -18.75 8.32
CA SER A 50 13.20 -19.02 9.52
C SER A 50 12.38 -18.87 10.79
N ALA A 51 12.43 -19.90 11.64
CA ALA A 51 11.88 -19.93 13.00
C ALA A 51 12.60 -18.98 13.99
N ALA A 52 13.59 -18.22 13.51
CA ALA A 52 14.42 -17.31 14.32
C ALA A 52 13.93 -15.85 14.32
N ALA A 53 12.88 -15.53 13.56
CA ALA A 53 12.26 -14.20 13.61
C ALA A 53 11.22 -14.15 14.74
N SER A 54 11.30 -13.12 15.59
CA SER A 54 10.23 -12.80 16.54
C SER A 54 8.91 -12.58 15.78
N GLN A 55 7.77 -12.90 16.41
CA GLN A 55 6.45 -12.68 15.81
C GLN A 55 6.24 -11.22 15.36
N ASP A 56 6.75 -10.27 16.15
CA ASP A 56 6.74 -8.83 15.82
C ASP A 56 7.54 -8.49 14.54
N ASP A 57 8.73 -9.10 14.38
CA ASP A 57 9.55 -8.90 13.18
C ASP A 57 8.87 -9.48 11.93
N ALA A 58 8.25 -10.65 12.07
CA ALA A 58 7.49 -11.28 10.99
C ALA A 58 6.29 -10.41 10.59
N TRP A 59 5.56 -9.88 11.58
CA TRP A 59 4.42 -8.99 11.37
C TRP A 59 4.83 -7.68 10.67
N ARG A 60 5.92 -7.05 11.12
CA ARG A 60 6.46 -5.82 10.50
C ARG A 60 6.87 -6.05 9.06
N ARG A 61 7.64 -7.12 8.78
CA ARG A 61 8.06 -7.46 7.42
C ARG A 61 6.89 -7.74 6.50
N ARG A 62 5.87 -8.46 6.98
CA ARG A 62 4.65 -8.71 6.22
C ARG A 62 3.90 -7.41 5.89
N SER A 63 3.77 -6.53 6.88
CA SER A 63 3.12 -5.22 6.69
C SER A 63 3.84 -4.37 5.63
N GLU A 64 5.18 -4.31 5.69
CA GLU A 64 5.98 -3.60 4.67
C GLU A 64 5.83 -4.22 3.28
N LEU A 65 5.84 -5.55 3.19
CA LEU A 65 5.67 -6.26 1.92
C LEU A 65 4.29 -6.01 1.31
N LEU A 66 3.24 -6.04 2.12
CA LEU A 66 1.88 -5.72 1.69
C LEU A 66 1.79 -4.28 1.19
N PHE A 67 2.33 -3.34 1.96
CA PHE A 67 2.39 -1.93 1.57
C PHE A 67 3.14 -1.76 0.23
N GLU A 68 4.30 -2.38 0.06
CA GLU A 68 5.09 -2.30 -1.19
C GLU A 68 4.32 -2.83 -2.41
N ARG A 69 3.46 -3.84 -2.22
CA ARG A 69 2.74 -4.48 -3.33
C ARG A 69 1.46 -3.76 -3.69
N LEU A 70 0.77 -3.21 -2.69
CA LEU A 70 -0.55 -2.60 -2.83
C LEU A 70 -0.46 -1.10 -3.10
N ALA A 71 0.39 -0.36 -2.38
CA ALA A 71 0.43 1.09 -2.46
C ALA A 71 0.99 1.56 -3.81
N VAL A 72 0.25 2.45 -4.46
CA VAL A 72 0.64 3.06 -5.74
C VAL A 72 0.74 4.58 -5.68
N ASN A 73 0.09 5.20 -4.70
CA ASN A 73 0.19 6.62 -4.43
C ASN A 73 -0.10 6.89 -2.95
N TRP A 74 0.61 7.84 -2.36
CA TRP A 74 0.28 8.40 -1.06
C TRP A 74 0.41 9.91 -1.15
N GLU A 75 -0.73 10.60 -1.17
CA GLU A 75 -0.77 12.06 -1.15
C GLU A 75 -0.73 12.54 0.30
N ILE A 76 0.26 13.36 0.64
CA ILE A 76 0.43 13.91 1.99
C ILE A 76 0.48 15.42 1.89
N ALA A 77 -0.42 16.11 2.60
CA ALA A 77 -0.56 17.56 2.52
C ALA A 77 -0.63 18.10 1.06
N GLY A 78 -1.32 17.39 0.18
CA GLY A 78 -1.45 17.76 -1.24
C GLY A 78 -0.26 17.40 -2.14
N LEU A 79 0.75 16.70 -1.61
CA LEU A 79 1.93 16.28 -2.37
C LEU A 79 1.87 14.78 -2.65
N PRO A 80 1.71 14.35 -3.93
CA PRO A 80 1.65 12.94 -4.28
C PRO A 80 3.04 12.29 -4.22
N LEU A 81 3.10 11.09 -3.64
CA LEU A 81 4.25 10.19 -3.68
C LEU A 81 3.86 8.93 -4.44
N ASP A 82 4.41 8.73 -5.64
CA ASP A 82 4.13 7.57 -6.50
C ASP A 82 5.36 6.67 -6.74
N ASP A 83 6.57 7.10 -6.36
CA ASP A 83 7.75 6.25 -6.41
C ASP A 83 7.75 5.23 -5.26
N GLN A 84 7.95 3.95 -5.59
CA GLN A 84 7.86 2.85 -4.62
C GLN A 84 8.87 2.97 -3.46
N LYS A 85 10.09 3.42 -3.74
CA LYS A 85 11.12 3.58 -2.70
C LYS A 85 10.77 4.75 -1.79
N MET A 86 10.25 5.84 -2.36
CA MET A 86 9.77 6.98 -1.59
C MET A 86 8.56 6.61 -0.73
N LEU A 87 7.60 5.86 -1.28
CA LEU A 87 6.45 5.34 -0.55
C LEU A 87 6.90 4.51 0.66
N LEU A 88 7.78 3.52 0.44
CA LEU A 88 8.27 2.67 1.52
C LEU A 88 9.08 3.47 2.55
N GLY A 89 9.91 4.41 2.10
CA GLY A 89 10.65 5.33 2.96
C GLY A 89 9.70 6.16 3.84
N ARG A 90 8.64 6.72 3.25
CA ARG A 90 7.64 7.51 3.97
C ARG A 90 6.85 6.68 4.97
N TYR A 91 6.49 5.43 4.64
CA TYR A 91 5.84 4.52 5.57
C TYR A 91 6.72 4.21 6.79
N ARG A 92 8.00 3.92 6.56
CA ARG A 92 8.97 3.65 7.63
C ARG A 92 9.23 4.85 8.54
N MET A 93 9.22 6.06 7.98
CA MET A 93 9.43 7.31 8.72
C MET A 93 8.13 7.88 9.34
N ALA A 94 6.98 7.32 9.00
CA ALA A 94 5.70 7.77 9.54
C ALA A 94 5.66 7.58 11.06
N ASP A 95 4.96 8.46 11.76
CA ASP A 95 4.67 8.29 13.18
C ASP A 95 3.79 7.06 13.45
N ALA A 96 3.63 6.72 14.73
CA ALA A 96 2.90 5.51 15.13
C ALA A 96 1.42 5.52 14.71
N GLU A 97 0.76 6.69 14.73
CA GLU A 97 -0.65 6.84 14.37
C GLU A 97 -0.84 6.64 12.86
N SER A 98 -0.03 7.32 12.05
CA SER A 98 0.04 7.14 10.61
C SER A 98 0.32 5.68 10.23
N GLN A 99 1.30 5.04 10.87
CA GLN A 99 1.59 3.63 10.60
C GLN A 99 0.43 2.71 10.97
N GLN A 100 -0.23 2.98 12.10
CA GLN A 100 -1.40 2.21 12.53
C GLN A 100 -2.54 2.35 11.53
N TRP A 101 -2.86 3.58 11.12
CA TRP A 101 -3.88 3.85 10.12
C TRP A 101 -3.61 3.13 8.79
N VAL A 102 -2.37 3.15 8.29
CA VAL A 102 -1.98 2.42 7.07
C VAL A 102 -2.22 0.92 7.23
N ARG A 103 -1.84 0.32 8.37
CA ARG A 103 -2.00 -1.12 8.60
C ARG A 103 -3.48 -1.51 8.67
N GLU A 104 -4.29 -0.76 9.40
CA GLU A 104 -5.74 -1.00 9.50
C GLU A 104 -6.43 -0.84 8.14
N THR A 105 -6.01 0.17 7.37
CA THR A 105 -6.49 0.40 6.00
C THR A 105 -6.15 -0.79 5.10
N ILE A 106 -4.90 -1.28 5.13
CA ILE A 106 -4.50 -2.47 4.38
C ILE A 106 -5.31 -3.69 4.83
N GLU A 107 -5.50 -3.89 6.13
CA GLU A 107 -6.26 -5.05 6.63
C GLU A 107 -7.72 -5.03 6.14
N SER A 108 -8.38 -3.87 6.22
CA SER A 108 -9.74 -3.69 5.71
C SER A 108 -9.78 -3.89 4.19
N HIS A 109 -8.81 -3.32 3.46
CA HIS A 109 -8.70 -3.45 2.02
C HIS A 109 -8.53 -4.90 1.57
N LEU A 110 -7.70 -5.68 2.28
CA LEU A 110 -7.53 -7.11 2.01
C LEU A 110 -8.84 -7.88 2.25
N ARG A 111 -9.57 -7.60 3.33
CA ARG A 111 -10.87 -8.24 3.59
C ARG A 111 -11.88 -7.99 2.49
N GLU A 112 -11.86 -6.80 1.90
CA GLU A 112 -12.80 -6.40 0.84
C GLU A 112 -12.41 -6.91 -0.54
N HIS A 113 -11.12 -6.82 -0.90
CA HIS A 113 -10.69 -7.01 -2.29
C HIS A 113 -9.80 -8.25 -2.52
N ILE A 114 -9.05 -8.70 -1.52
CA ILE A 114 -8.07 -9.81 -1.65
C ILE A 114 -8.17 -10.73 -0.42
N PRO A 115 -9.31 -11.40 -0.21
CA PRO A 115 -9.59 -12.18 0.99
C PRO A 115 -8.60 -13.33 1.22
N GLU A 116 -7.91 -13.80 0.18
CA GLU A 116 -6.86 -14.81 0.24
C GLU A 116 -5.68 -14.38 1.14
N LEU A 117 -5.49 -13.08 1.34
CA LEU A 117 -4.43 -12.52 2.18
C LEU A 117 -4.94 -12.00 3.53
N ALA A 118 -6.26 -11.90 3.74
CA ALA A 118 -6.84 -11.37 4.96
C ALA A 118 -6.71 -12.30 6.18
N GLY A 119 -6.46 -13.60 5.97
CA GLY A 119 -6.54 -14.64 7.00
C GLY A 119 -5.24 -15.05 7.71
N GLY A 120 -4.14 -14.33 7.55
CA GLY A 120 -2.87 -14.66 8.21
C GLY A 120 -2.88 -14.32 9.70
N ARG A 121 -3.51 -15.17 10.51
CA ARG A 121 -3.31 -15.28 11.97
C ARG A 121 -2.35 -16.42 12.27
#